data_AF-A0A6G6J7X4-F1
#
_entry.id   AF-A0A6G6J7X4-F1
#
_cell.length_a   1.000
_cell.length_b   1.000
_cell.length_c   1.000
_cell.angle_alpha   90.00
_cell.angle_beta   90.00
_cell.angle_gamma   90.00
#
_symmetry.space_group_name_H-M   'P 1'
#
loop_
_entity.id
_entity.type
_entity.pdbx_description
1 polymer ?
#
loop_
_entity_poly.entity_id
_entity_poly.type
_entity_poly.pdbx_seq_one_letter_code
_entity_poly.pdbx_strand_id
1 'polypeptide(L)'
;MNFQTTPNGREAFDQRYGAAAYTLADQLSFIYFRAAGVEPSHWESRLYANGLVALAPVATDPQIQAAFDSVELAEAHAKAFARAMEGLSAHGCSNEVFEVLRTAEEQILELHSPV
;
A
#
# COMPACT_ATOMS: atom_id res chain seq x y z
N MET A 1 12.21 -6.72 -8.99
CA MET A 1 12.47 -5.63 -8.03
C MET A 1 12.87 -6.22 -6.70
N ASN A 2 13.90 -5.68 -6.05
CA ASN A 2 14.35 -6.15 -4.73
C ASN A 2 13.66 -5.32 -3.64
N PHE A 3 12.91 -5.98 -2.76
CA PHE A 3 12.36 -5.38 -1.54
C PHE A 3 12.82 -6.21 -0.34
N GLN A 4 12.81 -5.59 0.83
CA GLN A 4 13.01 -6.29 2.10
C GLN A 4 11.68 -6.38 2.82
N THR A 5 11.27 -7.59 3.20
CA THR A 5 10.13 -7.78 4.11
C THR A 5 10.58 -7.38 5.51
N THR A 6 9.84 -6.48 6.15
CA THR A 6 10.10 -6.12 7.54
C THR A 6 9.40 -7.12 8.46
N PRO A 7 10.07 -7.65 9.49
CA PRO A 7 9.49 -8.69 10.37
C PRO A 7 8.31 -8.20 11.24
N ASN A 8 8.02 -6.90 11.26
CA ASN A 8 7.06 -6.29 12.18
C ASN A 8 5.66 -6.04 11.55
N GLY A 9 5.29 -6.79 10.52
CA GLY A 9 3.98 -6.66 9.86
C GLY A 9 3.78 -5.26 9.28
N ARG A 10 2.71 -4.56 9.70
CA ARG A 10 2.35 -3.21 9.21
C ARG A 10 3.10 -2.03 9.85
N GLU A 11 3.97 -2.28 10.84
CA GLU A 11 4.55 -1.21 11.65
C GLU A 11 5.35 -0.18 10.83
N ALA A 12 6.20 -0.63 9.89
CA ALA A 12 6.99 0.27 9.05
C ALA A 12 6.09 1.16 8.16
N PHE A 13 4.96 0.61 7.70
CA PHE A 13 3.97 1.37 6.95
C PHE A 13 3.27 2.42 7.82
N ASP A 14 2.85 2.04 9.03
CA ASP A 14 2.22 2.96 9.98
C ASP A 14 3.16 4.12 10.35
N GLN A 15 4.43 3.82 10.60
CA GLN A 15 5.45 4.84 10.87
C GLN A 15 5.69 5.76 9.66
N ARG A 16 5.68 5.23 8.44
CA ARG A 16 5.94 5.99 7.21
C ARG A 16 4.80 6.95 6.87
N TYR A 17 3.55 6.52 6.99
CA TYR A 17 2.38 7.25 6.52
C TYR A 17 1.56 7.90 7.65
N GLY A 18 1.85 7.59 8.91
CA GLY A 18 1.23 8.22 10.07
C GLY A 18 -0.30 8.17 10.01
N ALA A 19 -0.92 9.35 10.08
CA ALA A 19 -2.38 9.48 10.07
C ALA A 19 -3.04 8.93 8.79
N ALA A 20 -2.35 8.93 7.65
CA ALA A 20 -2.88 8.39 6.40
C ALA A 20 -2.83 6.85 6.33
N ALA A 21 -2.03 6.19 7.18
CA ALA A 21 -1.81 4.75 7.11
C ALA A 21 -3.11 3.94 7.20
N TYR A 22 -4.05 4.35 8.07
CA TYR A 22 -5.34 3.68 8.21
C TYR A 22 -6.20 3.80 6.96
N THR A 23 -6.36 5.02 6.43
CA THR A 23 -7.11 5.25 5.20
C THR A 23 -6.52 4.45 4.04
N LEU A 24 -5.19 4.39 3.93
CA LEU A 24 -4.53 3.60 2.89
C LEU A 24 -4.74 2.10 3.06
N ALA A 25 -4.61 1.58 4.27
CA ALA A 25 -4.87 0.19 4.57
C ALA A 25 -6.33 -0.20 4.25
N ASP A 26 -7.30 0.68 4.52
CA ASP A 26 -8.70 0.46 4.17
C ASP A 26 -8.91 0.40 2.65
N GLN A 27 -8.30 1.33 1.89
CA GLN A 27 -8.37 1.31 0.43
C GLN A 27 -7.74 0.05 -0.16
N LEU A 28 -6.57 -0.36 0.35
CA LEU A 28 -5.91 -1.59 -0.05
C LEU A 28 -6.77 -2.80 0.29
N SER A 29 -7.33 -2.88 1.50
CA SER A 29 -8.23 -3.96 1.93
C SER A 29 -9.41 -4.09 0.97
N PHE A 30 -10.02 -2.99 0.57
CA PHE A 30 -11.11 -3.00 -0.41
C PHE A 30 -10.67 -3.51 -1.79
N ILE A 31 -9.48 -3.12 -2.27
CA ILE A 31 -8.94 -3.57 -3.56
C ILE A 31 -8.71 -5.09 -3.55
N TYR A 32 -8.05 -5.62 -2.52
CA TYR A 32 -7.78 -7.06 -2.42
C TYR A 32 -9.03 -7.88 -2.12
N PHE A 33 -9.95 -7.35 -1.32
CA PHE A 33 -11.26 -7.98 -1.11
C PHE A 33 -12.02 -8.13 -2.43
N ARG A 34 -11.97 -7.14 -3.32
CA ARG A 34 -12.58 -7.25 -4.65
C ARG A 34 -11.95 -8.32 -5.54
N ALA A 35 -10.66 -8.59 -5.36
CA ALA A 35 -9.95 -9.60 -6.14
C ALA A 35 -10.20 -11.02 -5.62
N ALA A 36 -10.17 -11.22 -4.29
CA ALA A 36 -10.21 -12.55 -3.68
C ALA A 36 -11.55 -12.91 -3.00
N GLY A 37 -12.45 -11.95 -2.81
CA GLY A 37 -13.71 -12.13 -2.09
C GLY A 37 -13.58 -12.25 -0.57
N VAL A 38 -12.37 -12.07 -0.04
CA VAL A 38 -12.04 -12.20 1.40
C VAL A 38 -11.00 -11.15 1.80
N GLU A 39 -10.99 -10.80 3.08
CA GLU A 39 -10.00 -9.88 3.64
C GLU A 39 -8.65 -10.58 3.92
N PRO A 40 -7.53 -9.86 3.87
CA PRO A 40 -6.23 -10.40 4.27
C PRO A 40 -6.21 -10.86 5.72
N SER A 41 -5.52 -11.97 6.02
CA SER A 41 -5.35 -12.45 7.39
C SER A 41 -4.44 -11.52 8.20
N HIS A 42 -3.41 -10.98 7.55
CA HIS A 42 -2.57 -9.91 8.07
C HIS A 42 -1.85 -9.20 6.90
N TRP A 43 -1.08 -8.17 7.24
CA TRP A 43 -0.31 -7.38 6.30
C TRP A 43 1.18 -7.43 6.63
N GLU A 44 2.01 -7.49 5.60
CA GLU A 44 3.45 -7.36 5.71
C GLU A 44 3.93 -6.09 5.00
N SER A 45 4.76 -5.30 5.68
CA SER A 45 5.40 -4.16 5.03
C SER A 45 6.61 -4.62 4.20
N ARG A 46 6.68 -4.11 2.98
CA ARG A 46 7.80 -4.28 2.04
C ARG A 46 8.49 -2.93 1.88
N LEU A 47 9.78 -2.87 2.19
CA LEU A 47 10.62 -1.70 1.97
C LEU A 47 11.39 -1.85 0.66
N TYR A 48 11.16 -0.94 -0.28
CA TYR A 48 11.84 -0.89 -1.57
C TYR A 48 13.09 0.00 -1.50
N ALA A 49 14.04 -0.24 -2.41
CA ALA A 49 15.29 0.50 -2.46
C ALA A 49 15.13 2.02 -2.69
N ASN A 50 14.05 2.44 -3.37
CA ASN A 50 13.73 3.86 -3.55
C ASN A 50 13.01 4.50 -2.34
N GLY A 51 12.84 3.75 -1.25
CA GLY A 51 12.24 4.24 -0.01
C GLY A 51 10.71 4.12 0.05
N LEU A 52 10.07 3.50 -0.96
CA LEU A 52 8.66 3.14 -0.85
C LEU A 52 8.47 2.10 0.24
N VAL A 53 7.49 2.33 1.11
CA VAL A 53 6.96 1.31 2.03
C VAL A 53 5.58 0.91 1.54
N ALA A 54 5.38 -0.37 1.21
CA ALA A 54 4.13 -0.90 0.71
C ALA A 54 3.60 -2.02 1.60
N LEU A 55 2.29 -2.26 1.63
CA LEU A 55 1.67 -3.38 2.32
C LEU A 55 1.34 -4.51 1.35
N ALA A 56 1.88 -5.70 1.60
CA ALA A 56 1.46 -6.91 0.92
C ALA A 56 0.47 -7.68 1.81
N PRO A 57 -0.68 -8.11 1.27
CA PRO A 57 -1.62 -8.93 2.01
C PRO A 57 -1.08 -10.35 2.13
N VAL A 58 -1.37 -10.99 3.26
CA VAL A 58 -1.03 -12.38 3.50
C VAL A 58 -2.30 -13.16 3.86
N ALA A 59 -2.45 -14.32 3.24
CA ALA A 59 -3.49 -15.30 3.51
C ALA A 59 -2.87 -16.61 4.01
N THR A 60 -3.59 -17.31 4.88
CA THR A 60 -3.22 -18.66 5.30
C THR A 60 -3.61 -19.73 4.26
N ASP A 61 -4.65 -19.46 3.48
CA ASP A 61 -5.09 -20.32 2.38
C ASP A 61 -4.29 -20.02 1.09
N PRO A 62 -3.61 -21.01 0.49
CA PRO A 62 -2.82 -20.81 -0.72
C PRO A 62 -3.61 -20.33 -1.94
N GLN A 63 -4.89 -20.70 -2.08
CA GLN A 63 -5.74 -20.24 -3.18
C GLN A 63 -6.08 -18.76 -3.03
N ILE A 64 -6.34 -18.31 -1.79
CA ILE A 64 -6.55 -16.90 -1.49
C ILE A 64 -5.26 -16.12 -1.69
N GLN A 65 -4.11 -16.65 -1.24
CA GLN A 65 -2.82 -16.00 -1.47
C GLN A 65 -2.54 -15.82 -2.97
N ALA A 66 -2.82 -16.84 -3.80
CA ALA A 66 -2.66 -16.72 -5.25
C ALA A 66 -3.57 -15.64 -5.87
N ALA A 67 -4.80 -15.47 -5.34
CA ALA A 67 -5.68 -14.39 -5.77
C ALA A 67 -5.11 -13.01 -5.39
N PHE A 68 -4.55 -12.86 -4.19
CA PHE A 68 -3.85 -11.64 -3.80
C PHE A 68 -2.60 -11.38 -4.66
N ASP A 69 -1.79 -12.39 -4.92
CA ASP A 69 -0.57 -12.28 -5.73
C ASP A 69 -0.87 -11.93 -7.20
N SER A 70 -2.11 -12.17 -7.67
CA SER A 70 -2.56 -11.76 -9.01
C SER A 70 -2.82 -10.26 -9.14
N VAL A 71 -2.98 -9.55 -8.01
CA VAL A 71 -3.13 -8.10 -7.99
C VAL A 71 -1.75 -7.46 -8.03
N GLU A 72 -1.50 -6.63 -9.04
CA GLU A 72 -0.24 -5.91 -9.13
C GLU A 72 -0.15 -4.90 -7.98
N LEU A 73 0.89 -5.06 -7.16
CA LEU A 73 1.02 -4.36 -5.89
C LEU A 73 1.22 -2.85 -6.11
N ALA A 74 2.04 -2.45 -7.08
CA ALA A 74 2.30 -1.04 -7.34
C ALA A 74 1.03 -0.32 -7.83
N GLU A 75 0.25 -0.94 -8.72
CA GLU A 75 -1.03 -0.43 -9.23
C GLU A 75 -2.08 -0.34 -8.11
N ALA A 76 -2.16 -1.34 -7.23
CA ALA A 76 -3.06 -1.30 -6.07
C ALA A 76 -2.72 -0.12 -5.14
N HIS A 77 -1.43 0.11 -4.89
CA HIS A 77 -1.00 1.23 -4.03
C HIS A 77 -1.15 2.59 -4.73
N ALA A 78 -0.89 2.70 -6.04
CA ALA A 78 -1.16 3.92 -6.81
C ALA A 78 -2.64 4.33 -6.66
N LYS A 79 -3.57 3.37 -6.84
CA LYS A 79 -5.00 3.60 -6.66
C LYS A 79 -5.33 3.98 -5.21
N ALA A 80 -4.74 3.32 -4.23
CA ALA A 80 -4.97 3.61 -2.82
C ALA A 80 -4.49 5.03 -2.45
N PHE A 81 -3.30 5.44 -2.90
CA PHE A 81 -2.76 6.78 -2.67
C PHE A 81 -3.60 7.86 -3.33
N ALA A 82 -3.98 7.69 -4.59
CA ALA A 82 -4.84 8.64 -5.30
C ALA A 82 -6.18 8.84 -4.55
N ARG A 83 -6.84 7.76 -4.12
CA ARG A 83 -8.09 7.83 -3.34
C ARG A 83 -7.92 8.45 -1.97
N ALA A 84 -6.81 8.15 -1.28
CA ALA A 84 -6.51 8.77 0.00
C ALA A 84 -6.28 10.28 -0.15
N MET A 85 -5.55 10.73 -1.17
CA MET A 85 -5.34 12.15 -1.45
C MET A 85 -6.66 12.87 -1.77
N GLU A 86 -7.52 12.29 -2.60
CA GLU A 86 -8.86 12.82 -2.88
C GLU A 86 -9.68 13.00 -1.59
N GLY A 87 -9.74 11.96 -0.74
CA GLY A 87 -10.48 12.03 0.52
C GLY A 87 -9.89 13.05 1.50
N LEU A 88 -8.57 13.05 1.67
CA LEU A 88 -7.89 13.93 2.61
C LEU A 88 -7.94 15.41 2.18
N SER A 89 -7.93 15.69 0.87
CA SER A 89 -8.04 17.07 0.35
C SER A 89 -9.42 17.66 0.59
N ALA A 90 -10.47 16.85 0.57
CA ALA A 90 -11.83 17.28 0.89
C ALA A 90 -12.04 17.61 2.38
N HIS A 91 -11.19 17.08 3.26
CA HIS A 91 -11.38 17.15 4.72
C HIS A 91 -10.30 17.96 5.47
N GLY A 92 -9.37 18.60 4.77
CA GLY A 92 -8.42 19.54 5.36
C GLY A 92 -7.27 18.88 6.14
N CYS A 93 -6.64 17.85 5.57
CA CYS A 93 -5.46 17.23 6.17
C CYS A 93 -4.22 18.14 6.15
N SER A 94 -3.20 17.83 6.95
CA SER A 94 -1.97 18.63 7.00
C SER A 94 -1.14 18.49 5.72
N ASN A 95 -0.42 19.56 5.35
CA ASN A 95 0.48 19.56 4.19
C ASN A 95 1.55 18.46 4.28
N GLU A 96 2.00 18.11 5.49
CA GLU A 96 2.98 17.05 5.72
C GLU A 96 2.47 15.68 5.23
N VAL A 97 1.18 15.38 5.46
CA VAL A 97 0.58 14.13 4.99
C VAL A 97 0.49 14.11 3.46
N PHE A 98 0.13 15.23 2.82
CA PHE A 98 0.09 15.31 1.36
C PHE A 98 1.45 15.10 0.72
N GLU A 99 2.51 15.72 1.27
CA GLU A 99 3.86 15.55 0.73
C GLU A 99 4.34 14.11 0.86
N VAL A 100 4.02 13.44 1.97
CA VAL A 100 4.34 12.01 2.15
C VAL A 100 3.63 11.14 1.10
N LEU A 101 2.34 11.38 0.85
CA LEU A 101 1.57 10.61 -0.13
C LEU A 101 2.02 10.88 -1.58
N ARG A 102 2.30 12.15 -1.92
CA ARG A 102 2.82 12.54 -3.23
C ARG A 102 4.18 11.89 -3.51
N THR A 103 5.07 11.90 -2.51
CA THR A 103 6.38 11.22 -2.61
C THR A 103 6.20 9.72 -2.87
N ALA A 104 5.26 9.07 -2.17
CA ALA A 104 5.03 7.64 -2.34
C ALA A 104 4.41 7.30 -3.70
N GLU A 105 3.56 8.16 -4.26
CA GLU A 105 3.05 8.03 -5.62
C GLU A 105 4.18 8.13 -6.66
N GLU A 106 5.08 9.10 -6.52
CA GLU A 106 6.28 9.23 -7.38
C GLU A 106 7.17 7.97 -7.29
N GLN A 107 7.43 7.49 -6.08
CA GLN A 107 8.18 6.26 -5.85
C GLN A 107 7.51 5.02 -6.46
N ILE A 108 6.18 4.98 -6.56
CA ILE A 108 5.47 3.90 -7.24
C ILE A 108 5.59 4.00 -8.76
N LEU A 109 5.51 5.20 -9.32
CA LEU A 109 5.69 5.41 -10.76
C LEU A 109 7.10 4.99 -11.23
N GLU A 110 8.11 5.18 -10.38
CA GLU A 110 9.46 4.64 -10.60
C GLU A 110 9.48 3.11 -10.64
N LEU A 111 8.57 2.42 -9.92
CA LEU A 111 8.49 0.96 -9.97
C LEU A 111 7.94 0.45 -11.31
N HIS A 112 7.12 1.26 -11.99
CA HIS A 112 6.53 0.94 -13.29
C HIS A 112 7.43 1.32 -14.49
N SER A 113 8.45 2.15 -14.27
CA SER A 113 9.34 2.56 -15.36
C SER A 113 10.27 1.41 -15.75
N PRO A 114 10.21 0.91 -17.00
CA PRO A 114 11.20 -0.03 -17.48
C PRO A 114 12.54 0.72 -17.58
N VAL A 115 13.55 0.24 -16.86
CA VAL A 115 14.95 0.56 -17.15
C VAL A 115 15.32 -0.02 -18.51
#